data_AF-A0A358W0E8-F1
#
_entry.id   AF-A0A358W0E8-F1
#
_cell.length_a   1.000
_cell.length_b   1.000
_cell.length_c   1.000
_cell.angle_alpha   90.00
_cell.angle_beta   90.00
_cell.angle_gamma   90.00
#
_symmetry.space_group_name_H-M   'P 1'
#
loop_
_entity.id
_entity.type
_entity.pdbx_description
1 polymer ?
#
loop_
_entity_poly.entity_id
_entity_poly.type
_entity_poly.pdbx_seq_one_letter_code
_entity_poly.pdbx_strand_id
1 'polypeptide(L)'
;MDNAVRKKAKEYIDRLPEDKVKEIIDFIEYLNEKNKKEMEKEDKEWLNAELTELPEYDWGTEGPPQGRPVKYIEGVGLIIEGGRPDDEK
;
A
#
# COMPACT_ATOMS: atom_id res chain seq x y z
N MET A 1 13.93 -3.37 -7.45
CA MET A 1 14.18 -4.18 -8.67
C MET A 1 15.64 -4.55 -8.70
N ASP A 2 15.95 -5.84 -8.73
CA ASP A 2 17.31 -6.35 -8.74
C ASP A 2 18.12 -5.79 -9.92
N ASN A 3 19.28 -5.21 -9.61
CA ASN A 3 20.18 -4.57 -10.57
C ASN A 3 20.65 -5.57 -11.66
N ALA A 4 20.67 -6.87 -11.32
CA ALA A 4 20.98 -7.96 -12.23
C ALA A 4 19.93 -8.17 -13.33
N VAL A 5 18.64 -8.01 -12.99
CA VAL A 5 17.53 -8.17 -13.95
C VAL A 5 17.56 -7.03 -14.98
N ARG A 6 17.77 -5.80 -14.49
CA ARG A 6 17.87 -4.61 -15.34
C ARG A 6 19.04 -4.68 -16.31
N LYS A 7 20.19 -5.22 -15.85
CA LYS A 7 21.38 -5.43 -16.69
C LYS A 7 21.12 -6.44 -17.81
N LYS A 8 20.52 -7.59 -17.49
CA LYS A 8 20.17 -8.61 -18.50
C LYS A 8 19.17 -8.08 -19.52
N ALA A 9 18.13 -7.37 -19.07
CA ALA A 9 17.14 -6.80 -19.98
C ALA A 9 17.78 -5.85 -21.00
N LYS A 10 18.70 -5.00 -20.57
CA LYS A 10 19.44 -4.10 -21.46
C LYS A 10 20.26 -4.87 -22.50
N GLU A 11 20.96 -5.91 -22.07
CA GLU A 11 21.79 -6.75 -22.95
C GLU A 11 20.98 -7.48 -24.03
N TYR A 12 19.73 -7.86 -23.73
CA TYR A 12 18.82 -8.45 -24.72
C TYR A 12 18.23 -7.40 -25.67
N ILE A 13 17.89 -6.22 -25.16
CA ILE A 13 17.37 -5.10 -25.98
C ILE A 13 18.42 -4.64 -26.99
N ASP A 14 19.68 -4.53 -26.57
CA ASP A 14 20.78 -4.09 -27.45
C ASP A 14 21.10 -5.10 -28.57
N ARG A 15 20.62 -6.34 -28.47
CA ARG A 15 20.80 -7.41 -29.48
C ARG A 15 19.62 -7.55 -30.43
N LEU A 16 18.54 -6.83 -30.20
CA LEU A 16 17.35 -6.89 -31.04
C LEU A 16 17.48 -5.97 -32.25
N PRO A 17 16.91 -6.36 -33.39
CA PRO A 17 16.82 -5.47 -34.55
C PRO A 17 15.84 -4.32 -34.27
N GLU A 18 16.11 -3.15 -34.84
CA GLU A 18 15.42 -1.88 -34.50
C GLU A 18 13.90 -1.95 -34.71
N ASP A 19 13.43 -2.75 -35.68
CA ASP A 19 12.02 -2.98 -35.96
C ASP A 19 11.30 -3.67 -34.78
N LYS A 20 12.01 -4.51 -34.01
CA LYS A 20 11.50 -5.19 -32.82
C LYS A 20 11.53 -4.33 -31.56
N VAL A 21 12.40 -3.33 -31.50
CA VAL A 21 12.45 -2.41 -30.37
C VAL A 21 11.13 -1.64 -30.24
N LYS A 22 10.56 -1.19 -31.37
CA LYS A 22 9.28 -0.50 -31.38
C LYS A 22 8.14 -1.38 -30.86
N GLU A 23 8.06 -2.63 -31.32
CA GLU A 23 7.05 -3.60 -30.88
C GLU A 23 7.10 -3.85 -29.36
N ILE A 24 8.32 -3.88 -28.79
CA ILE A 24 8.52 -4.04 -27.34
C ILE A 24 8.08 -2.78 -26.57
N ILE A 25 8.38 -1.59 -27.09
CA ILE A 25 7.92 -0.33 -26.46
C ILE A 25 6.40 -0.30 -26.41
N ASP A 26 5.74 -0.55 -27.55
CA ASP A 26 4.27 -0.57 -27.65
C ASP A 26 3.67 -1.60 -26.67
N PHE A 27 4.31 -2.77 -26.53
CA PHE A 27 3.89 -3.80 -25.58
C PHE A 27 4.06 -3.39 -24.11
N ILE A 28 5.17 -2.73 -23.76
CA ILE A 28 5.40 -2.22 -22.39
C ILE A 28 4.38 -1.13 -22.05
N GLU A 29 4.09 -0.23 -22.99
CA GLU A 29 3.06 0.81 -22.81
C GLU A 29 1.68 0.19 -22.58
N TYR A 30 1.31 -0.82 -23.38
CA TYR A 30 0.09 -1.59 -23.18
C TYR A 30 0.01 -2.22 -21.78
N LEU A 31 1.09 -2.87 -21.31
CA LEU A 31 1.12 -3.48 -19.98
C LEU A 31 0.98 -2.45 -18.85
N ASN A 32 1.63 -1.29 -18.98
CA ASN A 32 1.52 -0.22 -18.00
C ASN A 32 0.08 0.32 -17.92
N GLU A 33 -0.56 0.54 -19.06
CA GLU A 33 -1.93 1.03 -19.09
C GLU A 33 -2.92 -0.01 -18.56
N LYS A 34 -2.70 -1.30 -18.89
CA LYS A 34 -3.50 -2.40 -18.34
C LYS A 34 -3.37 -2.46 -16.81
N ASN A 35 -2.15 -2.44 -16.27
CA ASN A 35 -1.90 -2.47 -14.83
C ASN A 35 -2.53 -1.26 -14.13
N LYS A 36 -2.44 -0.07 -14.72
CA LYS A 36 -3.07 1.13 -14.17
C LYS A 36 -4.59 0.98 -14.08
N LYS A 37 -5.23 0.46 -15.12
CA LYS A 37 -6.69 0.20 -15.13
C LYS A 37 -7.09 -0.86 -14.10
N GLU A 38 -6.29 -1.90 -13.93
CA GLU A 38 -6.52 -2.94 -12.92
C GLU A 38 -6.37 -2.39 -11.50
N MET A 39 -5.32 -1.59 -11.24
CA MET A 39 -5.14 -0.90 -9.94
C MET A 39 -6.30 0.06 -9.65
N GLU A 40 -6.69 0.91 -10.61
CA GLU A 40 -7.82 1.83 -10.43
C GLU A 40 -9.15 1.09 -10.20
N LYS A 41 -9.28 -0.12 -10.76
CA LYS A 41 -10.44 -0.97 -10.54
C LYS A 41 -10.43 -1.57 -9.14
N GLU A 42 -9.31 -2.15 -8.71
CA GLU A 42 -9.15 -2.70 -7.35
C GLU A 42 -9.36 -1.62 -6.28
N ASP A 43 -8.74 -0.44 -6.45
CA ASP A 43 -8.93 0.69 -5.53
C ASP A 43 -10.40 1.11 -5.44
N LYS A 44 -11.11 1.15 -6.58
CA LYS A 44 -12.55 1.45 -6.60
C LYS A 44 -13.37 0.33 -5.98
N GLU A 45 -13.04 -0.93 -6.19
CA GLU A 45 -13.73 -2.06 -5.58
C GLU A 45 -13.57 -2.04 -4.06
N TRP A 46 -12.37 -1.73 -3.56
CA TRP A 46 -12.13 -1.50 -2.13
C TRP A 46 -12.92 -0.32 -1.56
N LEU A 47 -12.91 0.82 -2.25
CA LEU A 47 -13.64 2.02 -1.79
C LEU A 47 -15.16 1.84 -1.79
N ASN A 48 -15.68 1.05 -2.74
CA ASN A 48 -17.11 0.77 -2.85
C ASN A 48 -17.54 -0.51 -2.13
N ALA A 49 -16.62 -1.19 -1.43
CA ALA A 49 -16.95 -2.38 -0.67
C ALA A 49 -17.96 -2.03 0.43
N GLU A 50 -19.03 -2.79 0.51
CA GLU A 50 -20.06 -2.63 1.53
C GLU A 50 -19.55 -3.21 2.86
N LEU A 51 -18.94 -2.36 3.69
CA LEU A 51 -18.35 -2.74 4.99
C LEU A 51 -19.38 -2.81 6.14
N THR A 52 -20.68 -2.68 5.84
CA THR A 52 -21.76 -2.66 6.83
C THR A 52 -22.10 -4.04 7.38
N GLU A 53 -21.85 -5.11 6.61
CA GLU A 53 -22.15 -6.51 7.01
C GLU A 53 -20.89 -7.31 7.37
N LEU A 54 -19.89 -6.65 7.95
CA LEU A 54 -18.72 -7.37 8.48
C LEU A 54 -19.11 -8.14 9.76
N PRO A 55 -18.61 -9.38 9.93
CA PRO A 55 -18.76 -10.09 11.20
C PRO A 55 -18.10 -9.28 12.32
N GLU A 56 -18.56 -9.47 13.55
CA GLU A 56 -17.90 -8.89 14.72
C GLU A 56 -16.42 -9.29 14.72
N TYR A 57 -15.55 -8.29 14.94
CA TYR A 57 -14.12 -8.52 15.00
C TYR A 57 -13.79 -9.38 16.23
N ASP A 58 -13.22 -10.57 16.00
CA ASP A 58 -12.81 -11.47 17.07
C ASP A 58 -11.54 -10.93 17.75
N TRP A 59 -11.70 -10.35 18.93
CA TRP A 59 -10.61 -9.87 19.77
C TRP A 59 -9.86 -11.00 20.50
N GLY A 60 -10.28 -12.26 20.32
CA GLY A 60 -9.78 -13.39 21.08
C GLY A 60 -10.32 -13.43 22.51
N THR A 61 -9.82 -14.39 23.29
CA THR A 61 -10.33 -14.68 24.65
C THR A 61 -10.12 -13.56 25.66
N GLU A 62 -9.16 -12.66 25.41
CA GLU A 62 -8.86 -11.52 26.27
C GLU A 62 -9.76 -10.31 25.99
N GLY A 63 -10.49 -10.31 24.86
CA GLY A 63 -11.34 -9.22 24.45
C GLY A 63 -10.57 -8.00 23.94
N PRO A 64 -11.27 -6.89 23.64
CA PRO A 64 -10.62 -5.67 23.18
C PRO A 64 -9.64 -5.14 24.24
N PRO A 65 -8.46 -4.64 23.83
CA PRO A 65 -7.49 -4.11 24.76
C PRO A 65 -8.05 -2.88 25.50
N GLN A 66 -7.73 -2.76 26.79
CA GLN A 66 -8.14 -1.61 27.57
C GLN A 66 -7.41 -0.35 27.06
N GLY A 67 -8.17 0.60 26.52
CA GLY A 67 -7.65 1.89 26.10
C GLY A 67 -7.15 2.73 27.28
N ARG A 68 -6.21 3.64 27.02
CA ARG A 68 -5.79 4.64 28.01
C ARG A 68 -6.71 5.86 27.94
N PRO A 69 -7.02 6.50 29.08
CA PRO A 69 -7.76 7.75 29.08
C PRO A 69 -6.97 8.84 28.33
N VAL A 70 -7.65 9.52 27.42
CA VAL A 70 -7.10 10.66 26.66
C VAL A 70 -7.97 11.88 26.83
N LYS A 71 -7.33 13.06 26.86
CA LYS A 71 -8.00 14.35 26.97
C LYS A 71 -7.50 15.29 25.88
N TYR A 72 -8.41 16.04 25.27
CA TYR A 72 -8.04 17.11 24.36
C TYR A 72 -7.80 18.41 25.12
N ILE A 73 -6.69 19.09 24.80
CA ILE A 73 -6.38 20.44 25.26
C ILE A 73 -6.20 21.33 24.04
N GLU A 74 -6.97 22.42 23.95
CA GLU A 74 -6.87 23.41 22.89
C GLU A 74 -5.46 24.00 22.83
N GLY A 75 -4.87 24.05 21.62
CA GLY A 75 -3.50 24.52 21.40
C GLY A 75 -2.39 23.51 21.70
N VAL A 76 -2.70 22.36 22.32
CA VAL A 76 -1.71 21.29 22.62
C VAL A 76 -2.04 19.99 21.87
N GLY A 77 -3.32 19.64 21.75
CA GLY A 77 -3.78 18.41 21.12
C GLY A 77 -4.22 17.34 22.12
N LEU A 78 -4.18 16.07 21.71
CA LEU A 78 -4.53 14.93 22.55
C LEU A 78 -3.39 14.59 23.52
N ILE A 79 -3.70 14.56 24.81
CA ILE A 79 -2.82 14.11 25.89
C ILE A 79 -3.33 12.80 26.48
N ILE A 80 -2.41 11.91 26.88
CA ILE A 80 -2.75 10.68 27.63
C ILE A 80 -2.75 11.04 29.11
N GLU A 81 -3.84 10.79 29.80
CA GLU A 81 -3.91 10.97 31.25
C GLU A 81 -3.02 9.91 31.92
N GLY A 82 -1.99 10.35 32.65
CA GLY A 82 -0.99 9.47 33.28
C GLY A 82 0.39 9.40 32.60
N GLY A 83 0.63 10.16 31.52
CA GLY A 83 1.96 10.27 30.88
C GLY A 83 2.27 9.13 29.88
N ARG A 84 3.39 9.26 29.15
CA ARG A 84 3.87 8.18 28.26
C ARG A 84 4.68 7.18 29.10
N PRO A 85 4.66 5.89 28.75
CA PRO A 85 5.44 4.87 29.47
C PRO A 85 6.96 5.11 29.38
N ASP A 86 7.42 5.99 28.48
CA ASP A 86 8.81 6.35 28.31
C ASP A 86 9.29 7.49 29.24
N ASP A 87 8.37 8.12 30.00
CA ASP A 87 8.67 9.25 30.89
C ASP A 87 8.99 8.82 32.34
N GLU A 88 8.86 7.52 32.68
CA GLU A 88 9.30 6.95 33.96
C GLU A 88 10.69 6.29 33.80
N LYS A 89 11.75 7.08 33.92
CA LYS A 89 13.13 6.61 34.11
C LYS A 89 13.76 7.21 35.35
#